data_AF-A0A955HIK3-F1
#
_entry.id   AF-A0A955HIK3-F1
#
_cell.length_a   1.000
_cell.length_b   1.000
_cell.length_c   1.000
_cell.angle_alpha   90.00
_cell.angle_beta   90.00
_cell.angle_gamma   90.00
#
_symmetry.space_group_name_H-M   'P 1'
#
loop_
_entity.id
_entity.type
_entity.pdbx_description
1 polymer ?
#
loop_
_entity_poly.entity_id
_entity_poly.type
_entity_poly.pdbx_seq_one_letter_code
_entity_poly.pdbx_strand_id
1 'polypeptide(L)'
;MDEPLESAYFDWLSAHVVGNDCPVPFDQLDILLKTLHNTPFVWMLSGDDNRAADGTGLREDFEEVYEADIDSMWMQLPCSFLEMLIALVQRAEFVSGISCVNWFWQILDNLDLIERAKRGTTPEEIGDILEIVNFRQYDHDGCGGLFPLHKSNRHQKDVEIWYQFHAYLNEQE
;
A
#
# COMPACT_ATOMS: atom_id res chain seq x y z
N MET A 1 12.23 26.02 12.08
CA MET A 1 13.02 24.78 12.00
C MET A 1 12.47 24.08 10.80
N ASP A 2 13.31 23.87 9.79
CA ASP A 2 12.91 23.09 8.63
C ASP A 2 12.57 21.70 9.13
N GLU A 3 11.41 21.20 8.70
CA GLU A 3 10.97 19.85 9.03
C GLU A 3 11.95 18.85 8.39
N PRO A 4 12.33 17.74 9.08
CA PRO A 4 13.14 16.71 8.46
C PRO A 4 12.47 16.18 7.18
N LEU A 5 13.24 16.03 6.10
CA LEU A 5 12.77 15.54 4.80
C LEU A 5 11.86 14.30 4.92
N GLU A 6 12.27 13.33 5.75
CA GLU A 6 11.54 12.10 5.99
C GLU A 6 10.15 12.34 6.60
N SER A 7 10.03 13.28 7.53
CA SER A 7 8.74 13.66 8.14
C SER A 7 7.84 14.36 7.13
N ALA A 8 8.38 15.32 6.37
CA ALA A 8 7.63 16.01 5.33
C ALA A 8 7.15 15.06 4.22
N TYR A 9 7.98 14.11 3.81
CA TYR A 9 7.61 13.09 2.84
C TYR A 9 6.55 12.12 3.38
N PHE A 10 6.69 11.67 4.62
CA PHE A 10 5.69 10.81 5.27
C PHE A 10 4.32 11.51 5.39
N ASP A 11 4.31 12.78 5.77
CA ASP A 11 3.09 13.58 5.86
C ASP A 11 2.45 13.77 4.48
N TRP A 12 3.26 14.00 3.45
CA TRP A 12 2.79 14.08 2.06
C TRP A 12 2.19 12.76 1.57
N LEU A 13 2.85 11.62 1.80
CA LEU A 13 2.31 10.29 1.49
C LEU A 13 0.98 10.05 2.22
N SER A 14 0.94 10.35 3.51
CA SER A 14 -0.26 10.17 4.33
C SER A 14 -1.45 11.00 3.80
N ALA A 15 -1.20 12.20 3.29
CA ALA A 15 -2.24 13.06 2.72
C ALA A 15 -2.95 12.47 1.48
N HIS A 16 -2.35 11.50 0.78
CA HIS A 16 -3.02 10.81 -0.34
C HIS A 16 -4.15 9.87 0.11
N VAL A 17 -4.10 9.38 1.35
CA VAL A 17 -4.94 8.25 1.80
C VAL A 17 -5.76 8.56 3.05
N VAL A 18 -5.40 9.63 3.79
CA VAL A 18 -6.19 10.13 4.91
C VAL A 18 -7.36 10.96 4.36
N GLY A 19 -8.54 10.32 4.31
CA GLY A 19 -9.81 10.97 4.01
C GLY A 19 -10.50 11.56 5.24
N ASN A 20 -11.61 12.28 5.02
CA ASN A 20 -12.44 12.83 6.11
C ASN A 20 -13.06 11.74 7.00
N ASP A 21 -13.35 10.57 6.44
CA ASP A 21 -14.01 9.45 7.12
C ASP A 21 -13.02 8.31 7.38
N CYS A 22 -12.02 8.56 8.24
CA CYS A 22 -11.04 7.55 8.63
C CYS A 22 -11.71 6.39 9.41
N PRO A 23 -11.60 5.13 8.97
CA PRO A 23 -12.30 4.00 9.61
C PRO A 23 -11.60 3.48 10.88
N VAL A 24 -10.45 4.04 11.24
CA VAL A 24 -9.64 3.64 12.41
C VAL A 24 -9.42 4.81 13.36
N PRO A 25 -9.21 4.55 14.67
CA PRO A 25 -8.83 5.59 15.63
C PRO A 25 -7.55 6.35 15.24
N PHE A 26 -7.44 7.63 15.62
CA PHE A 26 -6.30 8.48 15.24
C PHE A 26 -4.94 7.96 15.74
N ASP A 27 -4.89 7.44 16.97
CA ASP A 27 -3.68 6.84 17.54
C ASP A 27 -3.25 5.56 16.79
N GLN A 28 -4.23 4.83 16.24
CA GLN A 28 -4.00 3.62 15.46
C GLN A 28 -3.65 3.92 14.00
N LEU A 29 -4.15 5.03 13.44
CA LEU A 29 -3.81 5.51 12.11
C LEU A 29 -2.30 5.77 11.98
N ASP A 30 -1.73 6.49 12.96
CA ASP A 30 -0.30 6.81 12.97
C ASP A 30 0.56 5.54 13.03
N ILE A 31 0.19 4.60 13.90
CA ILE A 31 0.85 3.28 14.00
C ILE A 31 0.79 2.54 12.66
N LEU A 32 -0.40 2.47 12.06
CA LEU A 32 -0.63 1.77 10.81
C LEU A 32 0.20 2.34 9.65
N LEU A 33 0.11 3.65 9.42
CA LEU A 33 0.81 4.30 8.32
C LEU A 33 2.33 4.26 8.51
N LYS A 34 2.83 4.47 9.74
CA LYS A 34 4.27 4.35 10.03
C LYS A 34 4.77 2.93 9.85
N THR A 35 4.00 1.92 10.23
CA THR A 35 4.41 0.53 9.99
C THR A 35 4.44 0.20 8.51
N LEU A 36 3.44 0.64 7.73
CA LEU A 36 3.45 0.49 6.27
C LEU A 36 4.65 1.21 5.62
N HIS A 37 4.99 2.41 6.08
CA HIS A 37 6.11 3.20 5.56
C HIS A 37 7.47 2.59 5.91
N ASN A 38 7.62 2.08 7.12
CA ASN A 38 8.87 1.47 7.59
C ASN A 38 9.08 0.02 7.12
N THR A 39 8.07 -0.59 6.50
CA THR A 39 8.15 -1.95 5.96
C THR A 39 8.55 -1.89 4.48
N PRO A 40 9.66 -2.50 4.06
CA PRO A 40 10.00 -2.61 2.64
C PRO A 40 8.95 -3.44 1.89
N PHE A 41 8.56 -3.00 0.70
CA PHE A 41 7.84 -3.83 -0.25
C PHE A 41 8.82 -4.77 -0.94
N VAL A 42 8.54 -6.07 -0.87
CA VAL A 42 9.32 -7.13 -1.51
C VAL A 42 8.43 -7.82 -2.53
N TRP A 43 8.99 -8.08 -3.72
CA TRP A 43 8.30 -8.74 -4.81
C TRP A 43 9.01 -10.03 -5.20
N MET A 44 8.20 -11.02 -5.61
CA MET A 44 8.67 -12.37 -5.96
C MET A 44 8.40 -12.72 -7.43
N LEU A 45 7.41 -12.08 -8.07
CA LEU A 45 7.06 -12.31 -9.46
C LEU A 45 7.58 -11.16 -10.33
N SER A 46 8.11 -11.51 -11.51
CA SER A 46 8.39 -10.53 -12.56
C SER A 46 7.10 -9.80 -12.94
N GLY A 47 7.10 -8.47 -12.96
CA GLY A 47 5.92 -7.64 -13.17
C GLY A 47 5.55 -6.82 -11.93
N ASP A 48 5.74 -7.38 -10.72
CA ASP A 48 5.54 -6.66 -9.45
C ASP A 48 6.70 -5.71 -9.14
N ASP A 49 7.85 -5.86 -9.80
CA ASP A 49 8.93 -4.87 -9.83
C ASP A 49 8.46 -3.53 -10.39
N ASN A 50 7.52 -3.54 -11.35
CA ASN A 50 6.87 -2.30 -11.81
C ASN A 50 6.04 -1.64 -10.70
N ARG A 51 5.47 -2.40 -9.75
CA ARG A 51 4.74 -1.81 -8.60
C ARG A 51 5.70 -1.16 -7.62
N ALA A 52 6.85 -1.76 -7.39
CA ALA A 52 7.91 -1.15 -6.60
C ALA A 52 8.42 0.15 -7.27
N ALA A 53 8.62 0.12 -8.59
CA ALA A 53 9.06 1.28 -9.38
C ALA A 53 8.01 2.40 -9.38
N ASP A 54 6.73 2.06 -9.59
CA ASP A 54 5.59 3.00 -9.48
C ASP A 54 5.62 3.67 -8.09
N GLY A 55 5.81 2.89 -7.01
CA GLY A 55 5.90 3.41 -5.64
C GLY A 55 7.09 4.35 -5.40
N THR A 56 8.28 4.01 -5.87
CA THR A 56 9.45 4.91 -5.74
C THR A 56 9.33 6.16 -6.60
N GLY A 57 8.55 6.12 -7.69
CA GLY A 57 8.27 7.28 -8.54
C GLY A 57 7.61 8.43 -7.78
N LEU A 58 6.85 8.13 -6.72
CA LEU A 58 6.26 9.14 -5.83
C LEU A 58 7.29 10.09 -5.20
N ARG A 59 8.55 9.67 -5.09
CA ARG A 59 9.63 10.52 -4.57
C ARG A 59 9.99 11.64 -5.54
N GLU A 60 9.96 11.37 -6.84
CA GLU A 60 10.18 12.38 -7.89
C GLU A 60 9.01 13.38 -7.90
N ASP A 61 7.77 12.88 -7.76
CA ASP A 61 6.59 13.74 -7.62
C ASP A 61 6.71 14.67 -6.40
N PHE A 62 7.17 14.14 -5.26
CA PHE A 62 7.41 14.94 -4.06
C PHE A 62 8.53 15.97 -4.26
N GLU A 63 9.63 15.60 -4.90
CA GLU A 63 10.74 16.50 -5.24
C GLU A 63 10.24 17.68 -6.08
N GLU A 64 9.44 17.41 -7.12
CA GLU A 64 8.86 18.42 -8.00
C GLU A 64 7.88 19.35 -7.26
N VAL A 65 6.98 18.79 -6.45
CA VAL A 65 5.95 19.57 -5.73
C VAL A 65 6.55 20.52 -4.70
N TYR A 66 7.61 20.09 -4.02
CA TYR A 66 8.24 20.88 -2.95
C TYR A 66 9.46 21.68 -3.39
N GLU A 67 9.84 21.59 -4.67
CA GLU A 67 11.09 22.16 -5.21
C GLU A 67 12.30 21.80 -4.33
N ALA A 68 12.31 20.58 -3.81
CA ALA A 68 13.33 20.09 -2.88
C ALA A 68 14.56 19.62 -3.66
N ASP A 69 15.75 19.76 -3.07
CA ASP A 69 16.98 19.13 -3.57
C ASP A 69 17.17 17.84 -2.76
N ILE A 70 16.67 16.72 -3.28
CA ILE A 70 16.65 15.44 -2.57
C ILE A 70 17.92 14.66 -2.89
N ASP A 71 18.56 14.16 -1.85
CA ASP A 71 19.78 13.37 -2.00
C ASP A 71 19.55 12.10 -2.83
N SER A 72 20.40 11.87 -3.83
CA SER A 72 20.28 10.72 -4.73
C SER A 72 20.37 9.35 -4.04
N MET A 73 21.03 9.24 -2.87
CA MET A 73 21.04 7.99 -2.10
C MET A 73 19.70 7.77 -1.41
N TRP A 74 19.04 8.84 -0.96
CA TRP A 74 17.68 8.77 -0.42
C TRP A 74 16.69 8.29 -1.49
N MET A 75 16.81 8.81 -2.71
CA MET A 75 15.99 8.37 -3.85
C MET A 75 16.15 6.88 -4.16
N GLN A 76 17.32 6.29 -3.88
CA GLN A 76 17.64 4.87 -4.14
C GLN A 76 17.24 3.91 -3.01
N LEU A 77 16.65 4.40 -1.91
CA LEU A 77 16.16 3.52 -0.85
C LEU A 77 15.10 2.53 -1.39
N PRO A 78 14.94 1.34 -0.79
CA PRO A 78 13.89 0.40 -1.21
C PRO A 78 12.50 1.06 -1.17
N CYS A 79 11.61 0.62 -2.06
CA CYS A 79 10.18 1.00 -2.00
C CYS A 79 9.58 0.51 -0.69
N SER A 80 8.90 1.39 0.05
CA SER A 80 8.10 1.00 1.20
C SER A 80 6.76 0.38 0.78
N PHE A 81 6.15 -0.37 1.68
CA PHE A 81 4.82 -0.93 1.46
C PHE A 81 3.78 0.18 1.31
N LEU A 82 3.93 1.28 2.04
CA LEU A 82 3.07 2.46 1.90
C LEU A 82 3.18 3.11 0.51
N GLU A 83 4.41 3.36 0.03
CA GLU A 83 4.64 3.90 -1.32
C GLU A 83 4.03 3.00 -2.40
N MET A 84 4.27 1.69 -2.30
CA MET A 84 3.70 0.71 -3.23
C MET A 84 2.15 0.77 -3.22
N LEU A 85 1.52 0.78 -2.04
CA LEU A 85 0.06 0.86 -1.94
C LEU A 85 -0.49 2.16 -2.52
N ILE A 86 0.11 3.31 -2.21
CA ILE A 86 -0.34 4.61 -2.72
C ILE A 86 -0.29 4.64 -4.24
N ALA A 87 0.84 4.26 -4.83
CA ALA A 87 0.98 4.22 -6.29
C ALA A 87 0.02 3.19 -6.92
N LEU A 88 -0.19 2.03 -6.29
CA LEU A 88 -1.14 1.03 -6.75
C LEU A 88 -2.58 1.58 -6.77
N VAL A 89 -3.01 2.27 -5.72
CA VAL A 89 -4.40 2.81 -5.66
C VAL A 89 -4.61 4.00 -6.57
N GLN A 90 -3.58 4.81 -6.87
CA GLN A 90 -3.64 5.85 -7.91
C GLN A 90 -3.91 5.25 -9.29
N ARG A 91 -3.25 4.12 -9.60
CA ARG A 91 -3.54 3.37 -10.84
C ARG A 91 -4.93 2.75 -10.81
N ALA A 92 -5.36 2.22 -9.66
CA ALA A 92 -6.69 1.64 -9.49
C ALA A 92 -7.80 2.69 -9.70
N GLU A 93 -7.62 3.91 -9.18
CA GLU A 93 -8.55 5.02 -9.38
C GLU A 93 -8.68 5.37 -10.87
N PHE A 94 -7.57 5.47 -11.59
CA PHE A 94 -7.60 5.76 -13.02
C PHE A 94 -8.41 4.72 -13.82
N VAL A 95 -8.36 3.45 -13.44
CA VAL A 95 -9.07 2.36 -14.13
C VAL A 95 -10.54 2.26 -13.73
N SER A 96 -10.83 2.36 -12.43
CA SER A 96 -12.16 2.07 -11.87
C SER A 96 -13.04 3.30 -11.66
N GLY A 97 -12.43 4.50 -11.59
CA GLY A 97 -13.11 5.73 -11.17
C GLY A 97 -13.44 5.81 -9.67
N ILE A 98 -13.02 4.83 -8.86
CA ILE A 98 -13.16 4.84 -7.39
C ILE A 98 -11.93 5.53 -6.79
N SER A 99 -12.14 6.43 -5.82
CA SER A 99 -11.05 7.26 -5.29
C SER A 99 -9.90 6.47 -4.66
N CYS A 100 -8.68 7.02 -4.71
CA CYS A 100 -7.49 6.48 -4.04
C CYS A 100 -7.77 6.11 -2.58
N VAL A 101 -8.39 7.02 -1.84
CA VAL A 101 -8.74 6.84 -0.41
C VAL A 101 -9.60 5.59 -0.23
N ASN A 102 -10.66 5.42 -1.03
CA ASN A 102 -11.56 4.28 -0.91
C ASN A 102 -10.84 2.97 -1.23
N TRP A 103 -10.01 2.93 -2.28
CA TRP A 103 -9.22 1.75 -2.60
C TRP A 103 -8.20 1.40 -1.52
N PHE A 104 -7.53 2.39 -0.97
CA PHE A 104 -6.55 2.19 0.10
C PHE A 104 -7.21 1.51 1.30
N TRP A 105 -8.34 2.06 1.77
CA TRP A 105 -9.06 1.48 2.90
C TRP A 105 -9.69 0.13 2.56
N GLN A 106 -10.19 -0.09 1.34
CA GLN A 106 -10.68 -1.41 0.91
C GLN A 106 -9.58 -2.48 0.97
N ILE A 107 -8.36 -2.15 0.53
CA ILE A 107 -7.22 -3.08 0.57
C ILE A 107 -6.83 -3.38 2.02
N LEU A 108 -6.79 -2.37 2.90
CA LEU A 108 -6.50 -2.60 4.32
C LEU A 108 -7.61 -3.40 5.02
N ASP A 109 -8.86 -3.27 4.59
CA ASP A 109 -9.97 -4.10 5.06
C ASP A 109 -9.81 -5.56 4.61
N ASN A 110 -9.42 -5.79 3.35
CA ASN A 110 -9.13 -7.13 2.82
C ASN A 110 -8.01 -7.85 3.62
N LEU A 111 -7.07 -7.08 4.17
CA LEU A 111 -5.99 -7.57 5.03
C LEU A 111 -6.40 -7.71 6.52
N ASP A 112 -7.66 -7.46 6.87
CA ASP A 112 -8.18 -7.45 8.26
C ASP A 112 -7.49 -6.40 9.16
N LEU A 113 -6.81 -5.40 8.57
CA LEU A 113 -6.06 -4.39 9.32
C LEU A 113 -6.96 -3.33 9.95
N ILE A 114 -8.09 -2.99 9.33
CA ILE A 114 -9.05 -2.01 9.90
C ILE A 114 -9.63 -2.53 11.22
N GLU A 115 -10.13 -3.76 11.21
CA GLU A 115 -10.76 -4.37 12.38
C GLU A 115 -9.76 -4.63 13.51
N ARG A 116 -8.50 -4.92 13.19
CA ARG A 116 -7.41 -5.02 14.17
C ARG A 116 -7.05 -3.68 14.76
N ALA A 117 -6.88 -2.65 13.93
CA ALA A 117 -6.61 -1.29 14.38
C ALA A 117 -7.69 -0.80 15.35
N LYS A 118 -8.98 -1.05 15.06
CA LYS A 118 -10.07 -0.71 16.00
C LYS A 118 -9.97 -1.38 17.38
N ARG A 119 -9.26 -2.50 17.49
CA ARG A 119 -9.05 -3.26 18.75
C ARG A 119 -7.72 -2.91 19.42
N GLY A 120 -6.89 -2.07 18.81
CA GLY A 120 -5.55 -1.73 19.28
C GLY A 120 -4.51 -2.72 18.78
N THR A 121 -4.05 -2.54 17.54
CA THR A 121 -3.02 -3.40 16.94
C THR A 121 -1.63 -2.88 17.22
N THR A 122 -0.63 -3.76 17.16
CA THR A 122 0.78 -3.38 17.31
C THR A 122 1.51 -3.35 15.96
N PRO A 123 2.63 -2.61 15.85
CA PRO A 123 3.49 -2.65 14.66
C PRO A 123 3.91 -4.07 14.26
N GLU A 124 4.16 -4.95 15.24
CA GLU A 124 4.53 -6.35 15.01
C GLU A 124 3.38 -7.13 14.35
N GLU A 125 2.15 -7.00 14.83
CA GLU A 125 0.99 -7.68 14.24
C GLU A 125 0.71 -7.21 12.80
N ILE A 126 0.87 -5.91 12.53
CA ILE A 126 0.78 -5.37 11.18
C ILE A 126 1.92 -5.96 10.33
N GLY A 127 3.15 -5.96 10.85
CA GLY A 127 4.33 -6.50 10.17
C GLY A 127 4.16 -7.96 9.75
N ASP A 128 3.60 -8.82 10.61
CA ASP A 128 3.31 -10.22 10.30
C ASP A 128 2.34 -10.35 9.10
N ILE A 129 1.35 -9.46 9.01
CA ILE A 129 0.39 -9.43 7.89
C ILE A 129 1.07 -8.96 6.60
N LEU A 130 1.90 -7.92 6.67
CA LEU A 130 2.65 -7.43 5.51
C LEU A 130 3.66 -8.46 5.01
N GLU A 131 4.27 -9.24 5.91
CA GLU A 131 5.17 -10.33 5.58
C GLU A 131 4.45 -11.43 4.76
N ILE A 132 3.22 -11.78 5.16
CA ILE A 132 2.37 -12.72 4.41
C ILE A 132 2.15 -12.22 2.97
N VAL A 133 1.92 -10.92 2.78
CA VAL A 133 1.72 -10.34 1.44
C VAL A 133 3.02 -10.34 0.63
N ASN A 134 4.10 -9.80 1.20
CA ASN A 134 5.41 -9.70 0.55
C ASN A 134 5.92 -11.06 0.05
N PHE A 135 5.77 -12.10 0.88
CA PHE A 135 6.24 -13.45 0.53
C PHE A 135 5.15 -14.35 -0.04
N ARG A 136 3.99 -13.78 -0.42
CA ARG A 136 2.88 -14.49 -1.09
C ARG A 136 2.41 -15.73 -0.32
N GLN A 137 2.35 -15.62 1.00
CA GLN A 137 1.97 -16.71 1.91
C GLN A 137 0.46 -16.80 2.18
N TYR A 138 -0.33 -15.87 1.63
CA TYR A 138 -1.80 -15.86 1.65
C TYR A 138 -2.41 -17.10 0.97
N ASP A 139 -3.73 -17.25 0.93
CA ASP A 139 -4.36 -18.44 0.36
C ASP A 139 -4.36 -18.47 -1.17
N HIS A 140 -4.69 -19.64 -1.74
CA HIS A 140 -4.75 -19.86 -3.18
C HIS A 140 -5.61 -18.83 -3.92
N ASP A 141 -6.74 -18.47 -3.34
CA ASP A 141 -7.72 -17.54 -3.87
C ASP A 141 -7.40 -16.07 -3.56
N GLY A 142 -6.29 -15.81 -2.86
CA GLY A 142 -5.89 -14.47 -2.44
C GLY A 142 -6.36 -14.09 -1.04
N CYS A 143 -7.09 -14.94 -0.29
CA CYS A 143 -7.48 -14.65 1.10
C CYS A 143 -6.26 -14.42 1.99
N GLY A 144 -6.22 -13.28 2.70
CA GLY A 144 -5.04 -12.81 3.44
C GLY A 144 -4.05 -12.00 2.59
N GLY A 145 -4.36 -11.75 1.31
CA GLY A 145 -3.64 -10.87 0.40
C GLY A 145 -4.43 -9.60 0.09
N LEU A 146 -3.89 -8.77 -0.82
CA LEU A 146 -4.50 -7.46 -1.17
C LEU A 146 -5.89 -7.60 -1.83
N PHE A 147 -6.08 -8.67 -2.61
CA PHE A 147 -7.21 -8.85 -3.52
C PHE A 147 -7.78 -10.28 -3.44
N PRO A 148 -8.48 -10.64 -2.35
CA PRO A 148 -9.09 -11.95 -2.19
C PRO A 148 -10.25 -12.16 -3.17
N LEU A 149 -10.28 -13.30 -3.87
CA LEU A 149 -11.33 -13.64 -4.84
C LEU A 149 -12.29 -14.69 -4.30
N HIS A 150 -13.58 -14.55 -4.58
CA HIS A 150 -14.58 -15.56 -4.27
C HIS A 150 -14.54 -16.75 -5.24
N LYS A 151 -14.16 -16.52 -6.49
CA LYS A 151 -14.10 -17.53 -7.56
C LYS A 151 -12.79 -17.44 -8.32
N SER A 152 -11.71 -17.79 -7.64
CA SER A 152 -10.40 -17.84 -8.30
C SER A 152 -10.28 -19.02 -9.27
N ASN A 153 -10.06 -18.72 -10.56
CA ASN A 153 -9.73 -19.73 -11.58
C ASN A 153 -8.21 -19.98 -11.71
N ARG A 154 -7.38 -19.30 -10.90
CA ARG A 154 -5.92 -19.39 -10.90
C ARG A 154 -5.36 -19.40 -9.47
N HIS A 155 -4.14 -19.89 -9.30
CA HIS A 155 -3.40 -19.73 -8.06
C HIS A 155 -2.94 -18.28 -7.95
N GLN A 156 -3.53 -17.47 -7.06
CA GLN A 156 -3.20 -16.03 -6.97
C GLN A 156 -1.73 -15.79 -6.58
N LYS A 157 -1.11 -16.74 -5.89
CA LYS A 157 0.34 -16.75 -5.60
C LYS A 157 1.24 -16.67 -6.83
N ASP A 158 0.73 -17.06 -8.00
CA ASP A 158 1.46 -17.06 -9.27
C ASP A 158 0.98 -15.94 -10.22
N VAL A 159 0.14 -15.03 -9.72
CA VAL A 159 -0.44 -13.92 -10.48
C VAL A 159 0.12 -12.60 -9.95
N GLU A 160 0.64 -11.74 -10.83
CA GLU A 160 1.12 -10.39 -10.49
C GLU A 160 0.01 -9.55 -9.87
N ILE A 161 0.34 -8.68 -8.91
CA ILE A 161 -0.60 -7.88 -8.11
C ILE A 161 -1.58 -7.10 -9.00
N TRP A 162 -1.11 -6.54 -10.10
CA TRP A 162 -1.98 -5.78 -11.00
C TRP A 162 -3.04 -6.65 -11.69
N TYR A 163 -2.70 -7.89 -12.07
CA TYR A 163 -3.70 -8.81 -12.60
C TYR A 163 -4.64 -9.33 -11.51
N GLN A 164 -4.18 -9.47 -10.27
CA GLN A 164 -5.07 -9.77 -9.14
C GLN A 164 -6.10 -8.64 -8.94
N PHE A 165 -5.66 -7.38 -9.00
CA PHE A 165 -6.56 -6.23 -8.94
C PHE A 165 -7.64 -6.27 -10.03
N HIS A 166 -7.27 -6.50 -11.29
CA HIS A 166 -8.26 -6.62 -12.39
C HIS A 166 -9.23 -7.77 -12.17
N ALA A 167 -8.76 -8.92 -11.68
CA ALA A 167 -9.63 -10.04 -11.36
C ALA A 167 -10.61 -9.69 -10.23
N TYR A 168 -10.15 -8.99 -9.20
CA TYR A 168 -10.95 -8.54 -8.07
C TYR A 168 -12.00 -7.52 -8.48
N LEU A 169 -11.62 -6.54 -9.31
CA LEU A 169 -12.55 -5.56 -9.87
C LEU A 169 -13.69 -6.25 -10.65
N ASN A 170 -13.37 -7.24 -11.49
CA ASN A 170 -14.36 -7.98 -12.27
C ASN A 170 -15.33 -8.82 -11.41
N GLU A 171 -14.98 -9.19 -10.17
CA GLU A 171 -15.91 -9.88 -9.26
C GLU A 171 -16.89 -8.93 -8.55
N GLN A 172 -16.61 -7.62 -8.57
CA GLN A 172 -17.46 -6.60 -7.95
C GLN A 172 -18.48 -5.99 -8.92
N GLU A 173 -18.36 -6.27 -10.23
CA GLU A 173 -19.32 -5.90 -11.28
C GLU A 173 -20.49 -6.90 -11.37
#